data_AF-A0A415LZL6-F1
#
_entry.id   AF-A0A415LZL6-F1
#
_cell.length_a   1.000
_cell.length_b   1.000
_cell.length_c   1.000
_cell.angle_alpha   90.00
_cell.angle_beta   90.00
_cell.angle_gamma   90.00
#
_symmetry.space_group_name_H-M   'P 1'
#
loop_
_entity.id
_entity.type
_entity.pdbx_description
1 polymer ?
#
loop_
_entity_poly.entity_id
_entity_poly.type
_entity_poly.pdbx_seq_one_letter_code
_entity_poly.pdbx_strand_id
1 'polypeptide(L)'
;MILGSLILDQRNRKVFIYMLLILFCLFTTSCIKQMNLYQGDKEEDENGGNASTNQEVICEPDFLYPFDKETQHVQAEIIIHTKTRLSDVQTMTAQIPPLKYNKSWLCMLTQDDCQHAAFSCTWAAIHGKPLSKEYFYDLTHLQTGDLPPDMYVLGKTLGSTDGAGNEIRFSFTTTLAPEWEFMDAKTSINKGFSENYYRFFMKSGLIWGNVKEMLNYGVGISFHDVNTEDVRNEQVILEHYEIAQNIMLDKLSGRGCKMLAEPNGNRTYANAAILYQPIQTMTAEKDATMLYPYQDKQDLKKTIIQRSFYNPNNTDKKENIEILKDAITNELLKPKEERSAICIGVHRTDLSWVDFFLWLNNEYGKDGSDNIWMPSQEEYYEYNYYRTLGKLSNPIPLDDSSFKLIVNLPCEKYFYYPSVTINLSGIQLENIASIETNNDVTGLSYADYKDGIMLNIDCRKYLFEHAENFVKRYEANPSDASNKADALYFVNILKESAKKEALKKRLQ
;
A
#
# COMPACT_ATOMS: atom_id res chain seq x y z
N MET A 1 -41.95 -8.90 -80.77
CA MET A 1 -42.96 -9.42 -79.83
C MET A 1 -42.78 -10.93 -79.79
N ILE A 2 -42.65 -11.64 -78.68
CA ILE A 2 -42.66 -11.35 -77.25
C ILE A 2 -42.23 -12.70 -76.61
N LEU A 3 -41.33 -12.64 -75.62
CA LEU A 3 -41.07 -13.56 -74.49
C LEU A 3 -40.96 -15.08 -74.74
N GLY A 4 -39.97 -15.84 -74.24
CA GLY A 4 -39.03 -15.62 -73.15
C GLY A 4 -39.55 -16.18 -71.80
N SER A 5 -39.23 -17.44 -71.47
CA SER A 5 -39.11 -18.00 -70.09
C SER A 5 -38.77 -19.51 -70.17
N LEU A 6 -37.51 -19.95 -70.01
CA LEU A 6 -36.81 -20.25 -68.74
C LEU A 6 -37.64 -21.01 -67.70
N ILE A 7 -37.71 -22.34 -67.86
CA ILE A 7 -37.85 -23.27 -66.73
C ILE A 7 -36.43 -23.70 -66.37
N LEU A 8 -35.80 -22.98 -65.43
CA LEU A 8 -34.59 -23.43 -64.76
C LEU A 8 -34.99 -24.10 -63.45
N ASP A 9 -34.66 -25.39 -63.38
CA ASP A 9 -34.77 -26.32 -62.26
C ASP A 9 -34.53 -25.67 -60.87
N GLN A 10 -35.51 -25.77 -59.97
CA GLN A 10 -35.44 -25.24 -58.60
C GLN A 10 -34.28 -25.85 -57.79
N ARG A 11 -33.79 -27.04 -58.17
CA ARG A 11 -32.61 -27.66 -57.54
C ARG A 11 -31.32 -26.93 -57.91
N ASN A 12 -31.19 -26.52 -59.17
CA ASN A 12 -30.08 -25.71 -59.65
C ASN A 12 -30.10 -24.29 -59.08
N ARG A 13 -31.27 -23.74 -58.77
CA ARG A 13 -31.40 -22.40 -58.17
C ARG A 13 -30.86 -22.33 -56.74
N LYS A 14 -31.07 -23.37 -55.92
CA LYS A 14 -30.48 -23.46 -54.57
C LYS A 14 -28.97 -23.67 -54.63
N VAL A 15 -28.49 -24.56 -55.50
CA VAL A 15 -27.05 -24.79 -55.71
C VAL A 15 -26.36 -23.52 -56.24
N PHE A 16 -27.02 -22.76 -57.12
CA PHE A 16 -26.52 -21.49 -57.64
C PHE A 16 -26.49 -20.39 -56.56
N ILE A 17 -27.48 -20.35 -55.66
CA ILE A 17 -27.50 -19.42 -54.51
C ILE A 17 -26.40 -19.79 -53.49
N TYR A 18 -26.19 -21.07 -53.21
CA TYR A 18 -25.08 -21.52 -52.34
C TYR A 18 -23.72 -21.26 -52.99
N MET A 19 -23.57 -21.45 -54.31
CA MET A 19 -22.37 -21.06 -55.06
C MET A 19 -22.13 -19.55 -55.03
N LEU A 20 -23.17 -18.72 -55.16
CA LEU A 20 -23.07 -17.26 -55.04
C LEU A 20 -22.70 -16.81 -53.62
N LEU A 21 -23.22 -17.46 -52.58
CA LEU A 21 -22.86 -17.19 -51.18
C LEU A 21 -21.42 -17.62 -50.87
N ILE A 22 -20.96 -18.76 -51.40
CA ILE A 22 -19.57 -19.21 -51.27
C ILE A 22 -18.63 -18.27 -52.05
N LEU A 23 -19.01 -17.83 -53.25
CA LEU A 23 -18.24 -16.84 -54.01
C LEU A 23 -18.18 -15.49 -53.28
N PHE A 24 -19.27 -15.06 -52.65
CA PHE A 24 -19.32 -13.83 -51.84
C PHE A 24 -18.46 -13.94 -50.57
N CYS A 25 -18.38 -15.12 -49.95
CA CYS A 25 -17.44 -15.40 -48.86
C CYS A 25 -15.97 -15.50 -49.32
N LEU A 26 -15.71 -15.87 -50.57
CA LEU A 26 -14.37 -15.92 -51.16
C LEU A 26 -13.88 -14.53 -51.63
N PHE A 27 -14.79 -13.60 -51.97
CA PHE A 27 -14.45 -12.20 -52.28
C PHE A 27 -14.30 -11.30 -51.05
N THR A 28 -14.68 -11.75 -49.85
CA THR A 28 -14.34 -11.08 -48.57
C THR A 28 -13.10 -11.70 -47.88
N THR A 29 -12.48 -12.71 -48.49
CA THR A 29 -11.28 -13.38 -47.99
C THR A 29 -10.16 -13.44 -49.04
N SER A 30 -9.78 -12.29 -49.61
CA SER A 30 -8.50 -12.09 -50.31
C SER A 30 -8.21 -10.60 -50.53
N CYS A 31 -7.77 -9.93 -49.46
CA CYS A 31 -6.85 -8.78 -49.45
C CYS A 31 -6.79 -8.22 -48.01
N ILE A 32 -6.30 -9.02 -47.06
CA ILE A 32 -5.62 -8.42 -45.89
C ILE A 32 -4.15 -8.46 -46.25
N LYS A 33 -3.64 -7.34 -46.79
CA LYS A 33 -2.19 -7.12 -46.80
C LYS A 33 -1.74 -7.17 -45.34
N GLN A 34 -0.85 -8.11 -45.05
CA GLN A 34 0.02 -8.07 -43.90
C GLN A 34 0.77 -6.73 -43.96
N MET A 35 0.34 -5.73 -43.18
CA MET A 35 1.17 -4.56 -42.90
C MET A 35 2.13 -4.96 -41.78
N ASN A 36 3.34 -5.35 -42.17
CA ASN A 36 4.50 -5.25 -41.29
C ASN A 36 4.69 -3.76 -40.95
N LEU A 37 4.38 -3.37 -39.71
CA LEU A 37 4.64 -2.01 -39.21
C LEU A 37 6.01 -1.86 -38.55
N TYR A 38 6.96 -2.74 -38.89
CA TYR A 38 8.38 -2.55 -38.58
C TYR A 38 9.24 -2.99 -39.78
N GLN A 39 9.55 -2.02 -40.63
CA GLN A 39 10.82 -1.98 -41.35
C GLN A 39 11.36 -0.57 -41.16
N GLY A 40 12.46 -0.46 -40.40
CA GLY A 40 13.29 0.73 -40.46
C GLY A 40 13.94 0.83 -41.84
N ASP A 41 13.97 2.03 -42.41
CA ASP A 41 15.22 2.79 -42.51
C ASP A 41 14.95 4.24 -42.97
N LYS A 42 15.64 5.12 -42.25
CA LYS A 42 16.02 6.56 -42.34
C LYS A 42 15.62 7.47 -43.52
N GLU A 43 15.79 8.76 -43.18
CA GLU A 43 15.97 10.01 -43.97
C GLU A 43 14.71 10.88 -44.06
N GLU A 44 14.66 12.16 -43.65
CA GLU A 44 15.62 13.17 -43.21
C GLU A 44 14.87 14.22 -42.37
N ASP A 45 15.56 14.81 -41.39
CA ASP A 45 15.11 15.97 -40.61
C ASP A 45 15.02 17.22 -41.50
N GLU A 46 13.83 17.67 -41.86
CA GLU A 46 13.54 19.08 -42.15
C GLU A 46 12.07 19.38 -41.83
N ASN A 47 11.77 19.72 -40.57
CA ASN A 47 10.82 20.77 -40.15
C ASN A 47 10.51 20.63 -38.64
N GLY A 48 10.80 21.70 -37.89
CA GLY A 48 10.74 21.74 -36.41
C GLY A 48 9.34 21.57 -35.81
N GLY A 49 8.91 20.32 -35.63
CA GLY A 49 7.90 19.91 -34.66
C GLY A 49 8.47 18.77 -33.82
N ASN A 50 8.42 18.87 -32.49
CA ASN A 50 8.82 17.80 -31.58
C ASN A 50 8.03 16.52 -31.91
N ALA A 51 8.62 15.60 -32.67
CA ALA A 51 8.07 14.27 -32.86
C ALA A 51 8.15 13.54 -31.51
N SER A 52 7.01 13.41 -30.83
CA SER A 52 6.89 12.65 -29.60
C SER A 52 7.11 11.17 -29.94
N THR A 53 8.30 10.64 -29.64
CA THR A 53 8.62 9.24 -29.88
C THR A 53 7.91 8.39 -28.83
N ASN A 54 6.90 7.61 -29.22
CA ASN A 54 6.30 6.60 -28.35
C ASN A 54 7.40 5.63 -27.88
N GLN A 55 7.56 5.50 -26.56
CA GLN A 55 8.57 4.66 -25.94
C GLN A 55 7.93 3.63 -25.01
N GLU A 56 8.25 2.36 -25.20
CA GLU A 56 7.86 1.27 -24.28
C GLU A 56 8.96 1.09 -23.23
N VAL A 57 8.63 1.28 -21.96
CA VAL A 57 9.59 1.31 -20.83
C VAL A 57 9.22 0.27 -19.78
N ILE A 58 10.23 -0.38 -19.19
CA ILE A 58 10.04 -1.19 -17.99
C ILE A 58 9.97 -0.23 -16.80
N CYS A 59 8.84 -0.25 -16.10
CA CYS A 59 8.58 0.63 -14.97
C CYS A 59 9.43 0.20 -13.76
N GLU A 60 10.28 1.11 -13.25
CA GLU A 60 11.16 0.87 -12.10
C GLU A 60 11.32 2.16 -11.27
N PRO A 61 11.28 2.08 -9.93
CA PRO A 61 11.65 3.21 -9.08
C PRO A 61 13.18 3.35 -8.99
N ASP A 62 13.64 4.56 -8.67
CA ASP A 62 15.07 4.85 -8.49
C ASP A 62 15.70 4.10 -7.31
N PHE A 63 14.87 3.64 -6.37
CA PHE A 63 15.27 2.93 -5.17
C PHE A 63 14.16 1.98 -4.71
N LEU A 64 14.54 0.90 -4.05
CA LEU A 64 13.63 0.03 -3.30
C LEU A 64 14.26 -0.30 -1.95
N TYR A 65 13.49 -0.19 -0.88
CA TYR A 65 13.96 -0.54 0.46
C TYR A 65 14.53 -1.98 0.49
N PRO A 66 15.70 -2.23 1.10
CA PRO A 66 16.34 -3.54 1.12
C PRO A 66 15.70 -4.46 2.18
N PHE A 67 14.51 -4.98 1.87
CA PHE A 67 13.69 -5.76 2.80
C PHE A 67 14.39 -7.04 3.29
N ASP A 68 15.18 -7.69 2.43
CA ASP A 68 15.99 -8.87 2.77
C ASP A 68 17.05 -8.62 3.85
N LYS A 69 17.48 -7.37 4.02
CA LYS A 69 18.53 -6.96 4.96
C LYS A 69 17.97 -6.36 6.26
N GLU A 70 16.67 -6.34 6.43
CA GLU A 70 16.03 -5.82 7.64
C GLU A 70 16.47 -6.61 8.88
N THR A 71 16.39 -5.97 10.04
CA THR A 71 16.76 -6.58 11.31
C THR A 71 15.90 -7.80 11.66
N GLN A 72 16.53 -8.82 12.24
CA GLN A 72 15.87 -10.04 12.73
C GLN A 72 15.62 -10.01 14.25
N HIS A 73 16.11 -8.97 14.93
CA HIS A 73 15.89 -8.74 16.34
C HIS A 73 16.21 -7.29 16.67
N VAL A 74 15.36 -6.63 17.45
CA VAL A 74 15.60 -5.26 17.91
C VAL A 74 15.77 -5.26 19.41
N GLN A 75 16.86 -4.66 19.88
CA GLN A 75 17.05 -4.27 21.28
C GLN A 75 17.30 -2.77 21.34
N ALA A 76 16.23 -1.98 21.39
CA ALA A 76 16.31 -0.55 21.52
C ALA A 76 16.66 -0.16 22.97
N GLU A 77 17.70 0.65 23.13
CA GLU A 77 18.05 1.27 24.40
C GLU A 77 17.73 2.77 24.31
N ILE A 78 16.99 3.28 25.29
CA ILE A 78 16.56 4.67 25.38
C ILE A 78 17.02 5.21 26.73
N ILE A 79 17.88 6.21 26.72
CA ILE A 79 18.35 6.92 27.92
C ILE A 79 17.64 8.26 27.98
N ILE A 80 16.99 8.55 29.10
CA ILE A 80 16.27 9.80 29.33
C ILE A 80 17.01 10.57 30.41
N HIS A 81 17.44 11.79 30.08
CA HIS A 81 18.05 12.72 31.02
C HIS A 81 17.00 13.73 31.48
N THR A 82 16.95 13.99 32.79
CA THR A 82 16.01 14.92 33.40
C THR A 82 16.69 16.22 33.84
N LYS A 83 15.93 17.30 33.84
CA LYS A 83 16.38 18.62 34.31
C LYS A 83 16.49 18.68 35.83
N THR A 84 15.74 17.83 36.53
CA THR A 84 15.65 17.76 37.98
C THR A 84 16.02 16.37 38.46
N ARG A 85 16.37 16.27 39.75
CA ARG A 85 16.68 15.00 40.38
C ARG A 85 15.47 14.08 40.38
N LEU A 86 15.67 12.83 40.00
CA LEU A 86 14.66 11.78 40.03
C LEU A 86 14.51 11.25 41.46
N SER A 87 13.34 11.40 42.07
CA SER A 87 13.04 10.78 43.36
C SER A 87 12.51 9.35 43.23
N ASP A 88 11.76 9.04 42.15
CA ASP A 88 10.87 7.88 42.12
C ASP A 88 10.87 7.08 40.80
N VAL A 89 12.02 6.91 40.14
CA VAL A 89 12.15 6.12 38.87
C VAL A 89 11.52 4.72 38.97
N GLN A 90 11.61 4.09 40.15
CA GLN A 90 11.08 2.74 40.38
C GLN A 90 9.54 2.67 40.31
N THR A 91 8.85 3.80 40.39
CA THR A 91 7.38 3.88 40.31
C THR A 91 6.88 4.13 38.89
N MET A 92 7.77 4.50 37.97
CA MET A 92 7.43 4.74 36.58
C MET A 92 7.07 3.42 35.90
N THR A 93 6.08 3.46 34.99
CA THR A 93 5.67 2.28 34.22
C THR A 93 5.67 2.56 32.73
N ALA A 94 6.20 1.60 31.96
CA ALA A 94 6.26 1.64 30.50
C ALA A 94 5.35 0.57 29.91
N GLN A 95 4.57 0.92 28.87
CA GLN A 95 3.71 -0.04 28.17
C GLN A 95 3.54 0.31 26.69
N ILE A 96 3.34 -0.70 25.85
CA ILE A 96 2.91 -0.52 24.45
C ILE A 96 1.37 -0.39 24.44
N PRO A 97 0.78 0.72 23.98
CA PRO A 97 -0.67 0.91 23.98
C PRO A 97 -1.37 -0.02 22.96
N PRO A 98 -2.69 -0.26 23.09
CA PRO A 98 -3.45 -1.12 22.19
C PRO A 98 -3.33 -0.77 20.69
N LEU A 99 -3.22 0.52 20.37
CA LEU A 99 -3.04 1.03 19.02
C LEU A 99 -1.82 1.94 18.98
N LYS A 100 -1.06 1.88 17.88
CA LYS A 100 0.09 2.75 17.64
C LYS A 100 -0.36 4.22 17.67
N TYR A 101 0.53 5.09 18.12
CA TYR A 101 0.31 6.53 18.28
C TYR A 101 -0.83 6.90 19.24
N ASN A 102 -1.23 6.00 20.13
CA ASN A 102 -2.35 6.16 21.05
C ASN A 102 -3.70 6.50 20.37
N LYS A 103 -3.88 6.11 19.10
CA LYS A 103 -5.13 6.31 18.37
C LYS A 103 -6.26 5.54 19.04
N SER A 104 -7.50 5.99 18.79
CA SER A 104 -8.70 5.53 19.50
C SER A 104 -9.50 4.46 18.75
N TRP A 105 -9.22 4.25 17.47
CA TRP A 105 -9.84 3.20 16.67
C TRP A 105 -8.95 2.81 15.48
N LEU A 106 -9.20 1.62 14.95
CA LEU A 106 -8.42 1.00 13.88
C LEU A 106 -9.27 0.89 12.61
N CYS A 107 -8.70 1.32 11.50
CA CYS A 107 -9.22 1.09 10.16
C CYS A 107 -8.16 0.32 9.36
N MET A 108 -8.51 -0.76 8.69
CA MET A 108 -7.58 -1.47 7.80
C MET A 108 -8.24 -1.63 6.45
N LEU A 109 -7.50 -1.37 5.38
CA LEU A 109 -7.99 -1.56 4.00
C LEU A 109 -7.11 -2.58 3.30
N THR A 110 -7.76 -3.55 2.65
CA THR A 110 -7.09 -4.48 1.73
C THR A 110 -7.79 -4.42 0.38
N GLN A 111 -7.01 -4.08 -0.66
CA GLN A 111 -7.46 -3.94 -2.04
C GLN A 111 -7.11 -5.20 -2.85
N ASP A 112 -8.15 -5.87 -3.34
CA ASP A 112 -8.09 -7.18 -3.97
C ASP A 112 -7.81 -7.09 -5.49
N ASP A 113 -7.62 -8.25 -6.12
CA ASP A 113 -7.38 -8.50 -7.54
C ASP A 113 -6.16 -7.80 -8.19
N CYS A 114 -5.15 -7.39 -7.42
CA CYS A 114 -3.96 -6.72 -7.95
C CYS A 114 -4.31 -5.51 -8.84
N GLN A 115 -5.36 -4.75 -8.49
CA GLN A 115 -5.94 -3.73 -9.35
C GLN A 115 -4.98 -2.58 -9.64
N HIS A 116 -4.89 -2.15 -10.92
CA HIS A 116 -4.06 -0.99 -11.30
C HIS A 116 -4.43 0.29 -10.51
N ALA A 117 -5.71 0.43 -10.16
CA ALA A 117 -6.23 1.53 -9.34
C ALA A 117 -5.61 1.61 -7.93
N ALA A 118 -5.04 0.53 -7.39
CA ALA A 118 -4.31 0.56 -6.13
C ALA A 118 -3.16 1.57 -6.18
N PHE A 119 -2.49 1.70 -7.33
CA PHE A 119 -1.45 2.69 -7.54
C PHE A 119 -2.03 4.05 -7.94
N SER A 120 -2.75 4.13 -9.06
CA SER A 120 -3.12 5.41 -9.68
C SER A 120 -4.30 6.13 -8.99
N CYS A 121 -4.98 5.47 -8.06
CA CYS A 121 -6.09 6.03 -7.30
C CYS A 121 -5.82 5.98 -5.79
N THR A 122 -5.67 4.80 -5.19
CA THR A 122 -5.55 4.64 -3.73
C THR A 122 -4.25 5.23 -3.19
N TRP A 123 -3.10 4.70 -3.63
CA TRP A 123 -1.78 5.22 -3.26
C TRP A 123 -1.63 6.68 -3.69
N ALA A 124 -2.05 7.01 -4.90
CA ALA A 124 -1.95 8.37 -5.42
C ALA A 124 -2.68 9.41 -4.54
N ALA A 125 -3.93 9.11 -4.14
CA ALA A 125 -4.71 10.02 -3.29
C ALA A 125 -4.07 10.20 -1.92
N ILE A 126 -3.64 9.10 -1.29
CA ILE A 126 -3.01 9.11 0.03
C ILE A 126 -1.71 9.95 0.02
N HIS A 127 -0.89 9.81 -1.02
CA HIS A 127 0.43 10.43 -1.09
C HIS A 127 0.44 11.75 -1.87
N GLY A 128 -0.72 12.36 -2.12
CA GLY A 128 -0.81 13.69 -2.74
C GLY A 128 -0.23 13.71 -4.16
N LYS A 129 -0.41 12.63 -4.91
CA LYS A 129 0.04 12.48 -6.29
C LYS A 129 -1.06 12.89 -7.26
N PRO A 130 -0.73 13.11 -8.55
CA PRO A 130 -1.72 13.29 -9.61
C PRO A 130 -2.82 12.22 -9.56
N LEU A 131 -4.06 12.62 -9.78
CA LEU A 131 -5.23 11.76 -9.88
C LEU A 131 -5.90 12.00 -11.22
N SER A 132 -6.68 11.02 -11.67
CA SER A 132 -7.48 11.10 -12.89
C SER A 132 -8.88 10.59 -12.59
N LYS A 133 -9.88 11.14 -13.30
CA LYS A 133 -11.29 10.77 -13.16
C LYS A 133 -11.61 9.53 -13.98
N GLU A 134 -10.97 9.40 -15.13
CA GLU A 134 -11.31 8.37 -16.13
C GLU A 134 -10.15 7.40 -16.41
N TYR A 135 -8.91 7.79 -16.10
CA TYR A 135 -7.71 7.10 -16.55
C TYR A 135 -6.84 6.57 -15.40
N PHE A 136 -5.85 5.76 -15.79
CA PHE A 136 -4.90 5.07 -14.92
C PHE A 136 -3.49 5.33 -15.44
N TYR A 137 -2.51 5.40 -14.55
CA TYR A 137 -1.13 5.67 -14.93
C TYR A 137 -0.18 4.84 -14.07
N ASP A 138 0.92 4.39 -14.67
CA ASP A 138 2.06 3.79 -13.95
C ASP A 138 3.06 4.83 -13.42
N LEU A 139 3.97 4.40 -12.55
CA LEU A 139 5.03 5.25 -12.00
C LEU A 139 5.85 5.97 -13.08
N THR A 140 6.17 5.32 -14.21
CA THR A 140 6.95 5.97 -15.27
C THR A 140 6.25 7.22 -15.83
N HIS A 141 4.92 7.22 -15.92
CA HIS A 141 4.16 8.42 -16.30
C HIS A 141 4.39 9.58 -15.32
N LEU A 142 4.43 9.29 -14.02
CA LEU A 142 4.75 10.29 -12.99
C LEU A 142 6.19 10.80 -13.15
N GLN A 143 7.15 9.90 -13.33
CA GLN A 143 8.57 10.23 -13.47
C GLN A 143 8.85 11.10 -14.71
N THR A 144 8.15 10.85 -15.82
CA THR A 144 8.34 11.59 -17.07
C THR A 144 7.42 12.81 -17.19
N GLY A 145 6.42 12.95 -16.31
CA GLY A 145 5.37 13.95 -16.40
C GLY A 145 4.50 13.80 -17.66
N ASP A 146 4.29 12.57 -18.13
CA ASP A 146 3.31 12.24 -19.16
C ASP A 146 2.01 11.82 -18.47
N LEU A 147 1.16 12.79 -18.15
CA LEU A 147 -0.02 12.59 -17.31
C LEU A 147 -1.32 12.59 -18.12
N PRO A 148 -2.39 11.94 -17.61
CA PRO A 148 -3.72 12.00 -18.22
C PRO A 148 -4.24 13.42 -18.43
N PRO A 149 -5.12 13.64 -19.42
CA PRO A 149 -5.61 14.98 -19.77
C PRO A 149 -6.55 15.60 -18.71
N ASP A 150 -7.18 14.76 -17.90
CA ASP A 150 -8.11 15.13 -16.84
C ASP A 150 -7.43 15.16 -15.45
N MET A 151 -6.10 15.20 -15.44
CA MET A 151 -5.30 15.17 -14.23
C MET A 151 -5.66 16.31 -13.28
N TYR A 152 -5.80 15.98 -12.00
CA TYR A 152 -5.94 16.93 -10.91
C TYR A 152 -5.16 16.47 -9.67
N VAL A 153 -5.01 17.34 -8.68
CA VAL A 153 -4.39 17.02 -7.39
C VAL A 153 -5.30 17.46 -6.25
N LEU A 154 -5.28 16.72 -5.13
CA LEU A 154 -6.00 17.13 -3.91
C LEU A 154 -5.35 18.33 -3.20
N GLY A 155 -4.07 18.62 -3.50
CA GLY A 155 -3.30 19.67 -2.84
C GLY A 155 -2.80 19.30 -1.44
N LYS A 156 -3.03 18.06 -0.98
CA LYS A 156 -2.53 17.53 0.29
C LYS A 156 -2.41 16.00 0.25
N THR A 157 -1.62 15.47 1.16
CA THR A 157 -1.55 14.05 1.54
C THR A 157 -2.64 13.72 2.56
N LEU A 158 -3.01 12.45 2.68
CA LEU A 158 -4.08 11.98 3.56
C LEU A 158 -3.51 11.06 4.64
N GLY A 159 -3.83 11.34 5.91
CA GLY A 159 -3.19 10.67 7.03
C GLY A 159 -3.70 11.09 8.39
N SER A 160 -3.02 10.60 9.42
CA SER A 160 -3.08 11.05 10.81
C SER A 160 -1.74 11.69 11.22
N THR A 161 -1.56 12.04 12.48
CA THR A 161 -0.25 12.32 13.07
C THR A 161 0.23 11.14 13.93
N ASP A 162 1.50 11.15 14.33
CA ASP A 162 2.06 10.21 15.30
C ASP A 162 1.77 10.59 16.77
N GLY A 163 0.98 11.65 17.00
CA GLY A 163 0.73 12.22 18.33
C GLY A 163 1.89 13.07 18.88
N ALA A 164 3.00 13.18 18.15
CA ALA A 164 4.21 13.92 18.50
C ALA A 164 4.62 14.92 17.40
N GLY A 165 3.65 15.36 16.59
CA GLY A 165 3.82 16.43 15.61
C GLY A 165 4.32 16.00 14.22
N ASN A 166 4.51 14.70 13.96
CA ASN A 166 4.85 14.21 12.63
C ASN A 166 3.63 13.65 11.92
N GLU A 167 3.58 13.84 10.60
CA GLU A 167 2.59 13.20 9.74
C GLU A 167 2.80 11.68 9.70
N ILE A 168 1.70 10.94 9.71
CA ILE A 168 1.61 9.51 9.37
C ILE A 168 0.56 9.36 8.28
N ARG A 169 1.00 9.15 7.04
CA ARG A 169 0.09 8.94 5.91
C ARG A 169 -0.67 7.61 6.10
N PHE A 170 -1.91 7.55 5.61
CA PHE A 170 -2.65 6.29 5.63
C PHE A 170 -1.89 5.21 4.86
N SER A 171 -2.05 3.96 5.27
CA SER A 171 -1.52 2.79 4.59
C SER A 171 -2.63 1.78 4.35
N PHE A 172 -2.37 0.84 3.45
CA PHE A 172 -3.29 -0.19 3.04
C PHE A 172 -2.52 -1.43 2.58
N THR A 173 -3.23 -2.51 2.30
CA THR A 173 -2.68 -3.73 1.71
C THR A 173 -3.18 -3.85 0.29
N THR A 174 -2.35 -4.25 -0.67
CA THR A 174 -2.80 -4.68 -1.99
C THR A 174 -2.44 -6.14 -2.23
N THR A 175 -3.37 -6.89 -2.80
CA THR A 175 -3.10 -8.25 -3.27
C THR A 175 -2.18 -8.23 -4.48
N LEU A 176 -1.38 -9.28 -4.67
CA LEU A 176 -0.51 -9.43 -5.84
C LEU A 176 -0.88 -10.67 -6.65
N ALA A 177 -0.60 -10.62 -7.95
CA ALA A 177 -0.79 -11.72 -8.91
C ALA A 177 0.56 -12.17 -9.50
N PRO A 178 1.54 -12.57 -8.66
CA PRO A 178 2.94 -12.70 -9.05
C PRO A 178 3.19 -13.71 -10.18
N GLU A 179 2.33 -14.71 -10.33
CA GLU A 179 2.43 -15.75 -11.36
C GLU A 179 1.88 -15.32 -12.74
N TRP A 180 1.26 -14.14 -12.85
CA TRP A 180 0.68 -13.65 -14.10
C TRP A 180 1.63 -12.70 -14.84
N GLU A 181 1.85 -12.98 -16.12
CA GLU A 181 2.77 -12.22 -16.99
C GLU A 181 2.42 -10.72 -17.13
N PHE A 182 1.16 -10.33 -16.88
CA PHE A 182 0.78 -8.92 -16.97
C PHE A 182 1.52 -8.04 -15.95
N MET A 183 2.04 -8.61 -14.85
CA MET A 183 2.85 -7.84 -13.90
C MET A 183 4.19 -7.38 -14.48
N ASP A 184 4.67 -8.03 -15.55
CA ASP A 184 5.87 -7.64 -16.30
C ASP A 184 5.56 -6.72 -17.50
N ALA A 185 4.32 -6.26 -17.65
CA ALA A 185 3.93 -5.40 -18.75
C ALA A 185 4.71 -4.07 -18.75
N LYS A 186 5.07 -3.61 -19.96
CA LYS A 186 5.71 -2.31 -20.16
C LYS A 186 4.72 -1.16 -20.10
N THR A 187 5.24 0.04 -19.90
CA THR A 187 4.50 1.30 -19.92
C THR A 187 4.85 2.08 -21.19
N SER A 188 3.82 2.46 -21.94
CA SER A 188 3.94 3.33 -23.11
C SER A 188 4.01 4.79 -22.66
N ILE A 189 5.12 5.48 -22.95
CA ILE A 189 5.29 6.91 -22.68
C ILE A 189 5.26 7.67 -24.01
N ASN A 190 4.42 8.68 -24.08
CA ASN A 190 4.32 9.55 -25.24
C ASN A 190 3.96 10.99 -24.81
N LYS A 191 4.93 11.65 -24.15
CA LYS A 191 4.73 12.97 -23.55
C LYS A 191 4.31 14.01 -24.58
N GLY A 192 3.21 14.70 -24.31
CA GLY A 192 2.65 15.74 -25.18
C GLY A 192 1.75 15.20 -26.30
N PHE A 193 1.64 13.88 -26.47
CA PHE A 193 0.73 13.28 -27.44
C PHE A 193 -0.72 13.28 -26.93
N SER A 194 -1.62 13.81 -27.75
CA SER A 194 -3.02 14.08 -27.39
C SER A 194 -4.05 13.55 -28.40
N GLU A 195 -3.65 12.84 -29.46
CA GLU A 195 -4.61 12.27 -30.42
C GLU A 195 -5.43 11.13 -29.80
N ASN A 196 -4.85 10.38 -28.87
CA ASN A 196 -5.54 9.41 -28.02
C ASN A 196 -4.81 9.23 -26.67
N TYR A 197 -5.49 8.53 -25.74
CA TYR A 197 -5.04 8.32 -24.37
C TYR A 197 -4.95 6.84 -23.98
N TYR A 198 -4.76 5.94 -24.95
CA TYR A 198 -4.75 4.49 -24.71
C TYR A 198 -3.66 4.04 -23.74
N ARG A 199 -2.53 4.76 -23.69
CA ARG A 199 -1.46 4.53 -22.71
C ARG A 199 -1.91 4.68 -21.25
N PHE A 200 -3.02 5.38 -21.03
CA PHE A 200 -3.63 5.57 -19.71
C PHE A 200 -4.88 4.71 -19.46
N PHE A 201 -5.18 3.75 -20.34
CA PHE A 201 -6.26 2.80 -20.07
C PHE A 201 -5.86 1.83 -18.95
N MET A 202 -6.86 1.34 -18.20
CA MET A 202 -6.62 0.37 -17.14
C MET A 202 -5.92 -0.88 -17.70
N LYS A 203 -4.78 -1.22 -17.11
CA LYS A 203 -4.09 -2.50 -17.33
C LYS A 203 -4.83 -3.62 -16.59
N SER A 204 -4.52 -4.87 -16.95
CA SER A 204 -5.08 -6.06 -16.29
C SER A 204 -4.82 -6.11 -14.78
N GLY A 205 -3.77 -5.43 -14.31
CA GLY A 205 -3.46 -5.25 -12.90
C GLY A 205 -2.23 -4.36 -12.72
N LEU A 206 -1.68 -4.35 -11.51
CA LEU A 206 -0.43 -3.68 -11.19
C LEU A 206 0.74 -4.33 -11.93
N ILE A 207 1.67 -3.49 -12.37
CA ILE A 207 3.00 -3.92 -12.82
C ILE A 207 4.01 -3.80 -11.68
N TRP A 208 5.12 -4.55 -11.75
CA TRP A 208 6.12 -4.61 -10.68
C TRP A 208 6.64 -3.23 -10.26
N GLY A 209 6.90 -2.33 -11.19
CA GLY A 209 7.37 -0.97 -10.89
C GLY A 209 6.44 -0.20 -9.96
N ASN A 210 5.13 -0.30 -10.16
CA ASN A 210 4.13 0.35 -9.31
C ASN A 210 4.15 -0.27 -7.91
N VAL A 211 4.26 -1.60 -7.80
CA VAL A 211 4.35 -2.31 -6.51
C VAL A 211 5.59 -1.89 -5.74
N LYS A 212 6.75 -1.87 -6.41
CA LYS A 212 8.03 -1.46 -5.81
C LYS A 212 7.96 -0.04 -5.25
N GLU A 213 7.36 0.89 -5.98
CA GLU A 213 7.17 2.25 -5.47
C GLU A 213 6.23 2.27 -4.27
N MET A 214 5.08 1.58 -4.31
CA MET A 214 4.15 1.54 -3.17
C MET A 214 4.81 0.99 -1.89
N LEU A 215 5.68 -0.02 -2.02
CA LEU A 215 6.45 -0.57 -0.90
C LEU A 215 7.36 0.46 -0.23
N ASN A 216 7.91 1.43 -0.99
CA ASN A 216 8.71 2.51 -0.41
C ASN A 216 7.88 3.43 0.52
N TYR A 217 6.56 3.42 0.40
CA TYR A 217 5.64 4.17 1.27
C TYR A 217 5.00 3.30 2.36
N GLY A 218 5.42 2.04 2.48
CA GLY A 218 4.96 1.14 3.54
C GLY A 218 3.62 0.45 3.25
N VAL A 219 3.12 0.49 2.00
CA VAL A 219 1.97 -0.31 1.56
C VAL A 219 2.25 -1.79 1.79
N GLY A 220 1.30 -2.51 2.38
CA GLY A 220 1.39 -3.95 2.60
C GLY A 220 1.05 -4.77 1.37
N ILE A 221 1.47 -6.03 1.34
CA ILE A 221 1.16 -6.96 0.25
C ILE A 221 0.51 -8.24 0.78
N SER A 222 -0.36 -8.84 -0.03
CA SER A 222 -0.98 -10.13 0.30
C SER A 222 -1.06 -11.07 -0.90
N PHE A 223 -1.05 -12.37 -0.62
CA PHE A 223 -1.54 -13.38 -1.54
C PHE A 223 -3.06 -13.21 -1.73
N HIS A 224 -3.54 -13.69 -2.89
CA HIS A 224 -4.95 -13.80 -3.21
C HIS A 224 -5.17 -15.06 -4.04
N ASP A 225 -5.60 -14.94 -5.31
CA ASP A 225 -5.62 -16.04 -6.27
C ASP A 225 -4.20 -16.50 -6.63
N VAL A 226 -4.07 -17.81 -6.86
CA VAL A 226 -2.88 -18.45 -7.43
C VAL A 226 -3.18 -18.96 -8.84
N ASN A 227 -2.15 -19.06 -9.69
CA ASN A 227 -2.33 -19.35 -11.11
C ASN A 227 -2.51 -20.85 -11.38
N THR A 228 -3.66 -21.38 -10.98
CA THR A 228 -4.03 -22.79 -11.13
C THR A 228 -5.50 -22.96 -11.48
N GLU A 229 -5.83 -24.04 -12.19
CA GLU A 229 -7.23 -24.42 -12.44
C GLU A 229 -7.83 -25.19 -11.24
N ASP A 230 -7.00 -25.89 -10.46
CA ASP A 230 -7.45 -26.73 -9.34
C ASP A 230 -7.54 -25.94 -8.02
N VAL A 231 -8.31 -24.85 -8.05
CA VAL A 231 -8.48 -23.91 -6.91
C VAL A 231 -9.21 -24.52 -5.71
N ARG A 232 -9.59 -25.79 -5.74
CA ARG A 232 -10.26 -26.51 -4.64
C ARG A 232 -9.36 -27.56 -4.01
N ASN A 233 -8.09 -27.64 -4.42
CA ASN A 233 -7.10 -28.56 -3.89
C ASN A 233 -6.06 -27.82 -3.05
N GLU A 234 -6.09 -28.05 -1.74
CA GLU A 234 -5.21 -27.36 -0.78
C GLU A 234 -3.72 -27.59 -1.07
N GLN A 235 -3.36 -28.80 -1.51
CA GLN A 235 -1.96 -29.14 -1.82
C GLN A 235 -1.46 -28.40 -3.05
N VAL A 236 -2.30 -28.27 -4.09
CA VAL A 236 -1.96 -27.50 -5.29
C VAL A 236 -1.80 -26.03 -4.92
N ILE A 237 -2.75 -25.45 -4.18
CA ILE A 237 -2.63 -24.05 -3.73
C ILE A 237 -1.36 -23.82 -2.90
N LEU A 238 -1.02 -24.76 -2.01
CA LEU A 238 0.20 -24.69 -1.20
C LEU A 238 1.46 -24.60 -2.06
N GLU A 239 1.56 -25.42 -3.11
CA GLU A 239 2.68 -25.41 -4.07
C GLU A 239 2.76 -24.07 -4.80
N HIS A 240 1.62 -23.52 -5.23
CA HIS A 240 1.59 -22.22 -5.88
C HIS A 240 1.93 -21.06 -4.94
N TYR A 241 1.62 -21.14 -3.62
CA TYR A 241 2.11 -20.15 -2.67
C TYR A 241 3.64 -20.09 -2.62
N GLU A 242 4.32 -21.23 -2.75
CA GLU A 242 5.79 -21.26 -2.82
C GLU A 242 6.31 -20.62 -4.11
N ILE A 243 5.70 -20.91 -5.26
CA ILE A 243 6.04 -20.29 -6.56
C ILE A 243 5.87 -18.76 -6.48
N ALA A 244 4.68 -18.32 -6.10
CA ALA A 244 4.33 -16.92 -5.94
C ALA A 244 5.26 -16.20 -4.96
N GLN A 245 5.60 -16.84 -3.84
CA GLN A 245 6.55 -16.31 -2.87
C GLN A 245 7.94 -16.09 -3.48
N ASN A 246 8.45 -17.07 -4.23
CA ASN A 246 9.78 -16.98 -4.84
C ASN A 246 9.86 -15.84 -5.87
N ILE A 247 8.80 -15.66 -6.67
CA ILE A 247 8.71 -14.52 -7.60
C ILE A 247 8.70 -13.20 -6.84
N MET A 248 7.91 -13.07 -5.77
CA MET A 248 7.89 -11.85 -4.95
C MET A 248 9.25 -11.56 -4.33
N LEU A 249 9.96 -12.56 -3.81
CA LEU A 249 11.30 -12.39 -3.25
C LEU A 249 12.29 -11.87 -4.29
N ASP A 250 12.27 -12.41 -5.51
CA ASP A 250 13.12 -11.97 -6.62
C ASP A 250 12.80 -10.53 -7.04
N LYS A 251 11.51 -10.23 -7.25
CA LYS A 251 11.06 -8.94 -7.79
C LYS A 251 11.11 -7.81 -6.78
N LEU A 252 11.03 -8.09 -5.48
CA LEU A 252 10.78 -7.07 -4.45
C LEU A 252 11.92 -6.95 -3.42
N SER A 253 13.18 -7.13 -3.84
CA SER A 253 14.35 -6.98 -2.95
C SER A 253 14.27 -7.87 -1.71
N GLY A 254 13.84 -9.12 -1.92
CA GLY A 254 13.58 -10.11 -0.88
C GLY A 254 12.46 -9.78 0.10
N ARG A 255 11.56 -8.83 -0.24
CA ARG A 255 10.28 -8.65 0.45
C ARG A 255 9.42 -9.88 0.25
N GLY A 256 9.46 -10.78 1.22
CA GLY A 256 8.53 -11.88 1.31
C GLY A 256 7.15 -11.45 1.82
N CYS A 257 6.10 -12.04 1.25
CA CYS A 257 4.73 -11.86 1.68
C CYS A 257 4.39 -12.76 2.89
N LYS A 258 3.62 -12.24 3.85
CA LYS A 258 3.13 -12.99 5.02
C LYS A 258 1.62 -12.86 5.25
N MET A 259 0.88 -12.39 4.25
CA MET A 259 -0.56 -12.19 4.37
C MET A 259 -1.34 -12.88 3.27
N LEU A 260 -2.49 -13.46 3.59
CA LEU A 260 -3.50 -13.88 2.60
C LEU A 260 -4.76 -13.03 2.75
N ALA A 261 -5.27 -12.51 1.64
CA ALA A 261 -6.67 -12.14 1.51
C ALA A 261 -7.40 -13.29 0.83
N GLU A 262 -8.38 -13.92 1.48
CA GLU A 262 -9.12 -15.04 0.90
C GLU A 262 -9.85 -14.62 -0.38
N PRO A 263 -9.55 -15.23 -1.55
CA PRO A 263 -10.25 -14.94 -2.78
C PRO A 263 -11.57 -15.71 -2.86
N ASN A 264 -12.57 -15.10 -3.49
CA ASN A 264 -13.78 -15.78 -3.98
C ASN A 264 -14.60 -16.53 -2.90
N GLY A 265 -14.44 -16.19 -1.62
CA GLY A 265 -15.02 -16.94 -0.50
C GLY A 265 -14.57 -18.42 -0.46
N ASN A 266 -13.39 -18.71 -1.02
CA ASN A 266 -12.88 -20.05 -1.19
C ASN A 266 -11.95 -20.45 -0.03
N ARG A 267 -12.55 -21.10 0.97
CA ARG A 267 -11.88 -21.53 2.21
C ARG A 267 -10.67 -22.45 2.00
N THR A 268 -10.56 -23.13 0.85
CA THR A 268 -9.39 -23.93 0.48
C THR A 268 -8.10 -23.09 0.52
N TYR A 269 -8.16 -21.80 0.13
CA TYR A 269 -7.00 -20.90 0.19
C TYR A 269 -6.55 -20.67 1.64
N ALA A 270 -7.48 -20.32 2.53
CA ALA A 270 -7.13 -20.09 3.94
C ALA A 270 -6.65 -21.38 4.62
N ASN A 271 -7.21 -22.55 4.29
CA ASN A 271 -6.73 -23.83 4.79
C ASN A 271 -5.29 -24.13 4.35
N ALA A 272 -4.98 -23.94 3.07
CA ALA A 272 -3.61 -24.07 2.55
C ALA A 272 -2.66 -23.05 3.22
N ALA A 273 -3.11 -21.81 3.42
CA ALA A 273 -2.32 -20.76 4.05
C ALA A 273 -2.04 -21.04 5.53
N ILE A 274 -2.92 -21.74 6.25
CA ILE A 274 -2.65 -22.21 7.61
C ILE A 274 -1.41 -23.14 7.61
N LEU A 275 -1.29 -24.02 6.62
CA LEU A 275 -0.16 -24.96 6.47
C LEU A 275 1.12 -24.26 5.97
N TYR A 276 0.99 -23.25 5.11
CA TYR A 276 2.13 -22.52 4.55
C TYR A 276 2.76 -21.58 5.58
N GLN A 277 3.93 -21.97 6.13
CA GLN A 277 4.58 -21.27 7.25
C GLN A 277 4.78 -19.74 7.05
N PRO A 278 5.15 -19.24 5.85
CA PRO A 278 5.35 -17.80 5.65
C PRO A 278 4.12 -16.92 5.87
N ILE A 279 2.90 -17.40 5.58
CA ILE A 279 1.68 -16.62 5.80
C ILE A 279 1.38 -16.60 7.30
N GLN A 280 1.31 -15.43 7.92
CA GLN A 280 1.14 -15.27 9.37
C GLN A 280 -0.12 -14.51 9.76
N THR A 281 -0.72 -13.76 8.84
CA THR A 281 -2.01 -13.09 9.03
C THR A 281 -2.91 -13.30 7.82
N MET A 282 -4.22 -13.34 8.03
CA MET A 282 -5.17 -13.63 6.96
C MET A 282 -6.43 -12.78 7.12
N THR A 283 -7.18 -12.61 6.03
CA THR A 283 -8.51 -11.98 6.09
C THR A 283 -9.53 -12.67 5.19
N ALA A 284 -10.79 -12.69 5.63
CA ALA A 284 -11.93 -13.24 4.89
C ALA A 284 -13.24 -12.56 5.32
N GLU A 285 -14.29 -12.65 4.49
CA GLU A 285 -15.62 -12.12 4.82
C GLU A 285 -16.40 -12.99 5.81
N LYS A 286 -16.22 -14.31 5.71
CA LYS A 286 -16.97 -15.33 6.47
C LYS A 286 -16.02 -16.20 7.27
N ASP A 287 -16.55 -16.90 8.28
CA ASP A 287 -15.81 -17.83 9.14
C ASP A 287 -14.48 -17.22 9.62
N ALA A 288 -14.57 -15.98 10.09
CA ALA A 288 -13.45 -15.13 10.45
C ALA A 288 -13.73 -14.44 11.79
N THR A 289 -12.66 -13.97 12.44
CA THR A 289 -12.71 -13.36 13.76
C THR A 289 -12.89 -11.85 13.64
N MET A 290 -13.96 -11.33 14.24
CA MET A 290 -14.11 -9.89 14.45
C MET A 290 -13.03 -9.41 15.43
N LEU A 291 -12.27 -8.40 15.02
CA LEU A 291 -11.16 -7.86 15.80
C LEU A 291 -11.63 -6.71 16.70
N TYR A 292 -11.29 -6.76 17.98
CA TYR A 292 -11.54 -5.73 18.99
C TYR A 292 -10.21 -5.28 19.61
N PRO A 293 -9.52 -4.28 19.05
CA PRO A 293 -8.11 -4.00 19.37
C PRO A 293 -7.81 -3.70 20.85
N TYR A 294 -8.79 -3.18 21.59
CA TYR A 294 -8.65 -2.88 23.02
C TYR A 294 -8.96 -4.09 23.93
N GLN A 295 -9.68 -5.09 23.43
CA GLN A 295 -10.07 -6.29 24.17
C GLN A 295 -9.14 -7.45 23.87
N ASP A 296 -8.64 -7.53 22.64
CA ASP A 296 -7.74 -8.57 22.19
C ASP A 296 -6.34 -8.41 22.82
N LYS A 297 -5.95 -9.44 23.58
CA LYS A 297 -4.67 -9.52 24.29
C LYS A 297 -3.82 -10.69 23.84
N GLN A 298 -4.28 -11.43 22.83
CA GLN A 298 -3.61 -12.62 22.31
C GLN A 298 -2.83 -12.28 21.04
N ASP A 299 -1.82 -13.10 20.77
CA ASP A 299 -1.11 -13.11 19.50
C ASP A 299 -2.08 -13.52 18.38
N LEU A 300 -2.12 -12.73 17.30
CA LEU A 300 -2.99 -12.95 16.15
C LEU A 300 -2.37 -13.86 15.08
N LYS A 301 -1.29 -14.58 15.40
CA LYS A 301 -0.62 -15.50 14.46
C LYS A 301 -1.61 -16.52 13.90
N LYS A 302 -1.71 -16.54 12.57
CA LYS A 302 -2.63 -17.37 11.76
C LYS A 302 -4.13 -17.09 12.02
N THR A 303 -4.48 -15.99 12.68
CA THR A 303 -5.88 -15.58 12.80
C THR A 303 -6.40 -15.08 11.45
N ILE A 304 -7.61 -15.54 11.09
CA ILE A 304 -8.35 -15.01 9.94
C ILE A 304 -9.19 -13.84 10.44
N ILE A 305 -8.77 -12.61 10.14
CA ILE A 305 -9.45 -11.39 10.56
C ILE A 305 -10.64 -11.12 9.64
N GLN A 306 -11.81 -10.88 10.23
CA GLN A 306 -13.01 -10.57 9.48
C GLN A 306 -12.85 -9.22 8.77
N ARG A 307 -13.26 -9.17 7.50
CA ARG A 307 -13.29 -7.98 6.65
C ARG A 307 -14.64 -7.89 5.94
N SER A 308 -15.05 -6.70 5.52
CA SER A 308 -16.30 -6.47 4.80
C SER A 308 -16.07 -5.56 3.59
N PHE A 309 -16.76 -5.84 2.48
CA PHE A 309 -16.82 -4.97 1.31
C PHE A 309 -17.91 -3.90 1.41
N TYR A 310 -18.74 -3.96 2.46
CA TYR A 310 -19.84 -3.03 2.71
C TYR A 310 -20.77 -2.84 1.51
N ASN A 311 -21.02 -3.94 0.79
CA ASN A 311 -21.92 -3.96 -0.36
C ASN A 311 -23.37 -3.67 0.07
N PRO A 312 -24.15 -2.91 -0.73
CA PRO A 312 -25.56 -2.74 -0.49
C PRO A 312 -26.29 -4.07 -0.58
N ASN A 313 -27.22 -4.27 0.35
CA ASN A 313 -28.18 -5.35 0.23
C ASN A 313 -29.28 -4.96 -0.77
N ASN A 314 -30.01 -5.94 -1.31
CA ASN A 314 -31.08 -5.74 -2.31
C ASN A 314 -32.19 -4.75 -1.91
N THR A 315 -32.26 -4.35 -0.63
CA THR A 315 -33.25 -3.42 -0.08
C THR A 315 -32.69 -2.03 0.22
N ASP A 316 -31.36 -1.86 0.22
CA ASP A 316 -30.71 -0.58 0.50
C ASP A 316 -30.51 0.20 -0.81
N LYS A 317 -30.81 1.50 -0.79
CA LYS A 317 -30.59 2.41 -1.93
C LYS A 317 -29.24 3.11 -1.85
N LYS A 318 -28.51 2.93 -0.75
CA LYS A 318 -27.22 3.55 -0.50
C LYS A 318 -26.11 2.86 -1.29
N GLU A 319 -25.13 3.64 -1.71
CA GLU A 319 -23.90 3.13 -2.33
C GLU A 319 -22.94 2.58 -1.26
N ASN A 320 -21.99 1.71 -1.65
CA ASN A 320 -21.04 1.06 -0.73
C ASN A 320 -20.36 2.05 0.24
N ILE A 321 -19.91 3.20 -0.28
CA ILE A 321 -19.21 4.22 0.51
C ILE A 321 -20.12 4.85 1.58
N GLU A 322 -21.41 5.00 1.30
CA GLU A 322 -22.36 5.54 2.29
C GLU A 322 -22.58 4.55 3.43
N ILE A 323 -22.74 3.26 3.10
CA ILE A 323 -22.86 2.17 4.09
C ILE A 323 -21.60 2.07 4.95
N LEU A 324 -20.42 2.21 4.34
CA LEU A 324 -19.16 2.23 5.05
C LEU A 324 -19.04 3.44 6.00
N LYS A 325 -19.41 4.64 5.55
CA LYS A 325 -19.44 5.85 6.40
C LYS A 325 -20.39 5.70 7.58
N ASP A 326 -21.57 5.11 7.34
CA ASP A 326 -22.53 4.81 8.41
C ASP A 326 -21.96 3.79 9.41
N ALA A 327 -21.32 2.72 8.93
CA ALA A 327 -20.69 1.72 9.79
C ALA A 327 -19.62 2.34 10.68
N ILE A 328 -18.75 3.19 10.13
CA ILE A 328 -17.74 3.93 10.89
C ILE A 328 -18.41 4.84 11.93
N THR A 329 -19.37 5.67 11.50
CA THR A 329 -20.02 6.64 12.38
C THR A 329 -20.73 5.95 13.55
N ASN A 330 -21.43 4.83 13.27
CA ASN A 330 -22.11 4.03 14.29
C ASN A 330 -21.13 3.35 15.25
N GLU A 331 -20.02 2.81 14.74
CA GLU A 331 -19.02 2.17 15.60
C GLU A 331 -18.36 3.18 16.54
N LEU A 332 -18.13 4.41 16.07
CA LEU A 332 -17.51 5.47 16.86
C LEU A 332 -18.41 6.04 17.96
N LEU A 333 -19.71 5.74 17.97
CA LEU A 333 -20.61 6.05 19.10
C LEU A 333 -20.29 5.21 20.34
N LYS A 334 -19.59 4.08 20.19
CA LYS A 334 -19.19 3.21 21.30
C LYS A 334 -17.96 3.77 22.02
N PRO A 335 -17.77 3.46 23.32
CA PRO A 335 -16.49 3.63 24.00
C PRO A 335 -15.36 2.96 23.22
N LYS A 336 -14.16 3.54 23.18
CA LYS A 336 -13.05 3.01 22.37
C LYS A 336 -12.68 1.57 22.73
N GLU A 337 -12.87 1.19 23.99
CA GLU A 337 -12.65 -0.15 24.51
C GLU A 337 -13.62 -1.21 23.94
N GLU A 338 -14.74 -0.78 23.36
CA GLU A 338 -15.80 -1.63 22.80
C GLU A 338 -15.86 -1.62 21.27
N ARG A 339 -15.01 -0.81 20.62
CA ARG A 339 -14.98 -0.68 19.16
C ARG A 339 -14.31 -1.90 18.54
N SER A 340 -14.98 -2.48 17.56
CA SER A 340 -14.37 -3.36 16.58
C SER A 340 -13.49 -2.55 15.61
N ALA A 341 -12.52 -3.22 15.00
CA ALA A 341 -11.77 -2.64 13.88
C ALA A 341 -12.67 -2.54 12.64
N ILE A 342 -12.51 -1.46 11.88
CA ILE A 342 -13.15 -1.29 10.58
C ILE A 342 -12.23 -1.90 9.51
N CYS A 343 -12.47 -3.17 9.18
CA CYS A 343 -11.69 -3.91 8.20
C CYS A 343 -12.41 -3.92 6.84
N ILE A 344 -11.84 -3.21 5.86
CA ILE A 344 -12.45 -2.92 4.55
C ILE A 344 -11.81 -3.77 3.45
N GLY A 345 -12.64 -4.48 2.69
CA GLY A 345 -12.30 -5.07 1.40
C GLY A 345 -12.77 -4.16 0.27
N VAL A 346 -11.97 -4.05 -0.78
CA VAL A 346 -12.35 -3.33 -2.01
C VAL A 346 -11.68 -3.98 -3.20
N HIS A 347 -12.38 -4.04 -4.34
CA HIS A 347 -11.77 -4.43 -5.62
C HIS A 347 -11.17 -3.19 -6.29
N ARG A 348 -12.00 -2.46 -7.04
CA ARG A 348 -11.58 -1.24 -7.75
C ARG A 348 -11.91 0.00 -6.93
N THR A 349 -10.93 0.90 -6.82
CA THR A 349 -11.10 2.25 -6.30
C THR A 349 -11.28 3.25 -7.44
N ASP A 350 -12.04 4.31 -7.15
CA ASP A 350 -12.37 5.40 -8.07
C ASP A 350 -12.51 6.72 -7.31
N LEU A 351 -13.09 7.74 -7.94
CA LEU A 351 -13.29 9.05 -7.32
C LEU A 351 -14.08 9.00 -6.01
N SER A 352 -15.06 8.09 -5.87
CA SER A 352 -15.82 7.97 -4.63
C SER A 352 -14.94 7.51 -3.46
N TRP A 353 -13.92 6.68 -3.77
CA TRP A 353 -12.91 6.27 -2.80
C TRP A 353 -11.92 7.38 -2.48
N VAL A 354 -11.53 8.19 -3.46
CA VAL A 354 -10.72 9.40 -3.21
C VAL A 354 -11.44 10.33 -2.22
N ASP A 355 -12.73 10.59 -2.46
CA ASP A 355 -13.55 11.42 -1.59
C ASP A 355 -13.74 10.78 -0.19
N PHE A 356 -13.80 9.45 -0.13
CA PHE A 356 -13.84 8.73 1.13
C PHE A 356 -12.54 8.86 1.94
N PHE A 357 -11.37 8.71 1.32
CA PHE A 357 -10.09 8.92 2.01
C PHE A 357 -9.92 10.36 2.46
N LEU A 358 -10.36 11.32 1.64
CA LEU A 358 -10.37 12.73 2.01
C LEU A 358 -11.28 12.98 3.21
N TRP A 359 -12.46 12.37 3.24
CA TRP A 359 -13.38 12.43 4.38
C TRP A 359 -12.76 11.81 5.64
N LEU A 360 -12.14 10.63 5.55
CA LEU A 360 -11.43 10.02 6.70
C LEU A 360 -10.36 10.96 7.26
N ASN A 361 -9.56 11.57 6.39
CA ASN A 361 -8.53 12.53 6.79
C ASN A 361 -9.13 13.76 7.50
N ASN A 362 -10.21 14.32 6.95
CA ASN A 362 -10.82 15.54 7.47
C ASN A 362 -11.61 15.33 8.77
N GLU A 363 -12.21 14.17 8.98
CA GLU A 363 -12.99 13.89 10.20
C GLU A 363 -12.13 13.27 11.30
N TYR A 364 -11.27 12.31 10.94
CA TYR A 364 -10.60 11.44 11.91
C TYR A 364 -9.07 11.45 11.80
N GLY A 365 -8.54 11.95 10.69
CA GLY A 365 -7.10 12.10 10.46
C GLY A 365 -6.55 13.44 10.95
N LYS A 366 -5.42 13.84 10.37
CA LYS A 366 -4.60 15.00 10.79
C LYS A 366 -5.30 16.35 10.64
N ASP A 367 -6.33 16.43 9.78
CA ASP A 367 -7.13 17.65 9.60
C ASP A 367 -8.43 17.62 10.40
N GLY A 368 -8.67 16.55 11.17
CA GLY A 368 -9.84 16.34 12.00
C GLY A 368 -9.48 16.04 13.44
N SER A 369 -10.11 15.00 14.00
CA SER A 369 -9.92 14.59 15.40
C SER A 369 -8.62 13.81 15.68
N ASP A 370 -7.85 13.49 14.64
CA ASP A 370 -6.57 12.79 14.69
C ASP A 370 -6.55 11.52 15.57
N ASN A 371 -7.63 10.74 15.47
CA ASN A 371 -7.92 9.62 16.37
C ASN A 371 -8.01 8.26 15.67
N ILE A 372 -7.81 8.21 14.35
CA ILE A 372 -7.72 7.00 13.52
C ILE A 372 -6.28 6.50 13.41
N TRP A 373 -6.09 5.19 13.48
CA TRP A 373 -4.91 4.54 12.91
C TRP A 373 -5.34 3.73 11.68
N MET A 374 -4.73 4.00 10.53
CA MET A 374 -5.01 3.28 9.28
C MET A 374 -3.74 2.65 8.70
N PRO A 375 -3.27 1.51 9.27
CA PRO A 375 -2.13 0.77 8.75
C PRO A 375 -2.53 -0.24 7.66
N SER A 376 -1.54 -0.87 7.03
CA SER A 376 -1.74 -2.17 6.38
C SER A 376 -2.03 -3.24 7.44
N GLN A 377 -2.68 -4.34 7.07
CA GLN A 377 -2.95 -5.41 8.03
C GLN A 377 -1.64 -6.11 8.48
N GLU A 378 -0.62 -6.16 7.62
CA GLU A 378 0.72 -6.62 8.01
C GLU A 378 1.32 -5.77 9.13
N GLU A 379 1.26 -4.43 9.01
CA GLU A 379 1.78 -3.53 10.05
C GLU A 379 1.01 -3.68 11.37
N TYR A 380 -0.32 -3.78 11.32
CA TYR A 380 -1.13 -4.02 12.52
C TYR A 380 -0.78 -5.37 13.17
N TYR A 381 -0.63 -6.42 12.37
CA TYR A 381 -0.23 -7.74 12.86
C TYR A 381 1.12 -7.70 13.59
N GLU A 382 2.14 -7.09 12.98
CA GLU A 382 3.45 -6.95 13.62
C GLU A 382 3.37 -6.11 14.91
N TYR A 383 2.60 -5.02 14.92
CA TYR A 383 2.38 -4.22 16.12
C TYR A 383 1.69 -5.01 17.24
N ASN A 384 0.65 -5.79 16.93
CA ASN A 384 -0.01 -6.68 17.88
C ASN A 384 0.98 -7.72 18.43
N TYR A 385 1.84 -8.28 17.58
CA TYR A 385 2.89 -9.22 17.97
C TYR A 385 3.88 -8.56 18.95
N TYR A 386 4.37 -7.36 18.67
CA TYR A 386 5.24 -6.62 19.58
C TYR A 386 4.56 -6.25 20.89
N ARG A 387 3.28 -5.85 20.85
CA ARG A 387 2.52 -5.55 22.07
C ARG A 387 2.36 -6.78 22.97
N THR A 388 2.18 -7.95 22.38
CA THR A 388 1.90 -9.20 23.11
C THR A 388 3.17 -9.89 23.59
N LEU A 389 4.23 -9.89 22.77
CA LEU A 389 5.44 -10.69 22.98
C LEU A 389 6.71 -9.85 23.20
N GLY A 390 6.67 -8.55 22.89
CA GLY A 390 7.75 -7.62 23.18
C GLY A 390 7.97 -7.46 24.68
N LYS A 391 9.20 -7.11 25.06
CA LYS A 391 9.58 -6.91 26.46
C LYS A 391 10.10 -5.51 26.69
N LEU A 392 9.40 -4.76 27.54
CA LEU A 392 9.86 -3.49 28.08
C LEU A 392 10.50 -3.74 29.46
N SER A 393 11.67 -3.18 29.70
CA SER A 393 12.22 -3.15 31.06
C SER A 393 11.43 -2.16 31.92
N ASN A 394 11.45 -2.36 33.23
CA ASN A 394 11.21 -1.23 34.13
C ASN A 394 12.30 -0.17 33.88
N PRO A 395 12.02 1.12 34.08
CA PRO A 395 13.04 2.16 34.07
C PRO A 395 14.19 1.85 35.03
N ILE A 396 15.43 1.84 34.51
CA ILE A 396 16.65 1.49 35.24
C ILE A 396 17.39 2.80 35.57
N PRO A 397 17.50 3.21 36.84
CA PRO A 397 18.28 4.39 37.22
C PRO A 397 19.73 4.24 36.78
N LEU A 398 20.30 5.28 36.17
CA LEU A 398 21.73 5.36 35.85
C LEU A 398 22.46 6.30 36.81
N ASP A 399 21.82 7.44 37.13
CA ASP A 399 22.27 8.40 38.13
C ASP A 399 21.07 9.19 38.72
N ASP A 400 21.35 10.25 39.48
CA ASP A 400 20.34 11.12 40.11
C ASP A 400 19.42 11.85 39.11
N SER A 401 19.79 11.91 37.84
CA SER A 401 19.14 12.71 36.78
C SER A 401 18.99 11.95 35.46
N SER A 402 19.19 10.63 35.45
CA SER A 402 19.01 9.84 34.24
C SER A 402 18.59 8.41 34.53
N PHE A 403 17.84 7.83 33.60
CA PHE A 403 17.45 6.44 33.63
C PHE A 403 17.38 5.86 32.21
N LYS A 404 17.38 4.53 32.14
CA LYS A 404 17.36 3.77 30.89
C LYS A 404 16.10 2.91 30.78
N LEU A 405 15.54 2.88 29.59
CA LEU A 405 14.50 1.94 29.16
C LEU A 405 15.08 1.00 28.09
N ILE A 406 14.86 -0.31 28.24
CA ILE A 406 15.24 -1.31 27.25
C ILE A 406 13.96 -1.88 26.63
N VAL A 407 13.92 -1.89 25.30
CA VAL A 407 12.78 -2.36 24.51
C VAL A 407 13.25 -3.48 23.60
N ASN A 408 12.77 -4.70 23.84
CA ASN A 408 13.07 -5.85 23.00
C ASN A 408 11.86 -6.15 22.11
N LEU A 409 12.03 -6.03 20.80
CA LEU A 409 11.02 -6.38 19.82
C LEU A 409 11.45 -7.68 19.13
N PRO A 410 10.79 -8.83 19.43
CA PRO A 410 11.04 -10.08 18.72
C PRO A 410 10.52 -9.98 17.29
N CYS A 411 11.28 -10.51 16.33
CA CYS A 411 10.87 -10.55 14.92
C CYS A 411 10.61 -11.98 14.48
N GLU A 412 9.62 -12.15 13.61
CA GLU A 412 9.40 -13.39 12.87
C GLU A 412 9.84 -13.20 11.41
N LYS A 413 9.76 -14.29 10.64
CA LYS A 413 10.06 -14.24 9.21
C LYS A 413 9.18 -13.18 8.54
N TYR A 414 9.80 -12.32 7.72
CA TYR A 414 9.14 -11.27 6.95
C TYR A 414 8.47 -10.17 7.80
N PHE A 415 9.08 -9.81 8.92
CA PHE A 415 8.73 -8.58 9.65
C PHE A 415 9.43 -7.37 9.05
N TYR A 416 8.69 -6.27 8.85
CA TYR A 416 9.18 -5.07 8.15
C TYR A 416 8.73 -3.74 8.75
N TYR A 417 7.89 -3.78 9.77
CA TYR A 417 7.39 -2.61 10.48
C TYR A 417 7.82 -2.62 11.96
N PRO A 418 9.14 -2.70 12.28
CA PRO A 418 9.64 -2.73 13.66
C PRO A 418 9.56 -1.34 14.31
N SER A 419 8.34 -0.82 14.46
CA SER A 419 8.05 0.46 15.09
C SER A 419 6.89 0.33 16.07
N VAL A 420 7.05 0.93 17.25
CA VAL A 420 6.07 0.87 18.34
C VAL A 420 5.92 2.22 19.02
N THR A 421 4.77 2.43 19.66
CA THR A 421 4.58 3.50 20.63
C THR A 421 4.77 2.94 22.02
N ILE A 422 5.38 3.72 22.91
CA ILE A 422 5.58 3.38 24.31
C ILE A 422 5.04 4.53 25.13
N ASN A 423 4.15 4.23 26.06
CA ASN A 423 3.71 5.20 27.07
C ASN A 423 4.52 4.98 28.33
N LEU A 424 5.20 6.03 28.78
CA LEU A 424 5.98 6.06 30.01
C LEU A 424 5.33 7.03 30.99
N SER A 425 4.73 6.50 32.04
CA SER A 425 4.10 7.29 33.12
C SER A 425 5.11 7.75 34.17
N GLY A 426 4.76 8.79 34.92
CA GLY A 426 5.56 9.28 36.05
C GLY A 426 6.65 10.28 35.68
N ILE A 427 6.72 10.72 34.42
CA ILE A 427 7.62 11.77 33.95
C ILE A 427 6.94 12.67 32.92
N GLN A 428 6.94 13.97 33.19
CA GLN A 428 6.38 14.98 32.28
C GLN A 428 7.43 15.44 31.26
N LEU A 429 7.01 15.79 30.04
CA LEU A 429 7.93 16.23 28.97
C LEU A 429 8.77 17.45 29.39
N GLU A 430 8.18 18.38 30.14
CA GLU A 430 8.86 19.57 30.66
C GLU A 430 10.09 19.25 31.51
N ASN A 431 10.13 18.07 32.14
CA ASN A 431 11.24 17.62 32.98
C ASN A 431 12.34 16.91 32.19
N ILE A 432 12.14 16.63 30.90
CA ILE A 432 13.13 15.98 30.04
C ILE A 432 14.12 17.03 29.52
N ALA A 433 15.40 16.77 29.76
CA ALA A 433 16.51 17.56 29.23
C ALA A 433 16.93 17.06 27.83
N SER A 434 17.07 15.74 27.68
CA SER A 434 17.40 15.09 26.41
C SER A 434 16.99 13.61 26.43
N ILE A 435 16.89 13.02 25.24
CA ILE A 435 16.68 11.59 25.04
C ILE A 435 17.76 11.08 24.09
N GLU A 436 18.47 10.05 24.48
CA GLU A 436 19.50 9.38 23.68
C GLU A 436 19.06 7.95 23.38
N THR A 437 19.42 7.44 22.19
CA THR A 437 19.09 6.07 21.79
C THR A 437 20.28 5.38 21.14
N ASN A 438 20.33 4.06 21.26
CA ASN A 438 21.30 3.25 20.52
C ASN A 438 21.03 3.24 19.00
N ASN A 439 21.88 2.55 18.24
CA ASN A 439 21.81 2.53 16.78
C ASN A 439 20.64 1.73 16.22
N ASP A 440 20.00 0.86 17.01
CA ASP A 440 18.83 0.11 16.61
C ASP A 440 17.61 1.01 16.38
N VAL A 441 17.53 2.13 17.12
CA VAL A 441 16.50 3.15 16.91
C VAL A 441 16.98 4.09 15.81
N THR A 442 16.26 4.14 14.70
CA THR A 442 16.54 5.00 13.53
C THR A 442 15.56 6.16 13.41
N GLY A 443 14.34 5.99 13.92
CA GLY A 443 13.33 7.04 14.08
C GLY A 443 12.91 7.21 15.54
N LEU A 444 12.73 8.47 15.96
CA LEU A 444 12.27 8.81 17.30
C LEU A 444 11.45 10.10 17.29
N SER A 445 10.25 10.03 17.84
CA SER A 445 9.44 11.19 18.22
C SER A 445 8.81 10.97 19.59
N TYR A 446 8.50 12.04 20.30
CA TYR A 446 7.95 11.95 21.65
C TYR A 446 7.16 13.21 22.01
N ALA A 447 6.16 13.05 22.86
CA ALA A 447 5.27 14.12 23.31
C ALA A 447 4.65 13.80 24.67
N ASP A 448 4.00 14.79 25.29
CA ASP A 448 3.19 14.57 26.49
C ASP A 448 2.05 13.59 26.21
N TYR A 449 1.81 12.67 27.14
CA TYR A 449 0.69 11.76 27.10
C TYR A 449 0.22 11.42 28.52
N LYS A 450 -0.98 11.92 28.87
CA LYS A 450 -1.59 11.76 30.20
C LYS A 450 -0.65 12.22 31.32
N ASP A 451 -0.34 11.34 32.28
CA ASP A 451 0.53 11.55 33.43
C ASP A 451 2.01 11.26 33.13
N GLY A 452 2.37 11.10 31.85
CA GLY A 452 3.76 11.09 31.44
C GLY A 452 3.97 11.44 29.99
N ILE A 453 4.79 10.66 29.29
CA ILE A 453 5.12 10.86 27.87
C ILE A 453 4.77 9.65 27.02
N MET A 454 4.60 9.88 25.73
CA MET A 454 4.66 8.84 24.70
C MET A 454 5.96 8.96 23.90
N LEU A 455 6.54 7.83 23.53
CA LEU A 455 7.67 7.72 22.62
C LEU A 455 7.26 6.84 21.44
N ASN A 456 7.40 7.34 20.22
CA ASN A 456 7.33 6.54 19.02
C ASN A 456 8.75 6.19 18.59
N ILE A 457 9.06 4.90 18.58
CA ILE A 457 10.36 4.41 18.11
C ILE A 457 10.17 3.67 16.79
N ASP A 458 11.08 3.93 15.85
CA ASP A 458 11.20 3.20 14.60
C ASP A 458 12.58 2.58 14.53
N CYS A 459 12.61 1.27 14.28
CA CYS A 459 13.84 0.47 14.27
C CYS A 459 14.11 -0.14 12.88
N ARG A 460 13.51 0.42 11.82
CA ARG A 460 13.85 0.06 10.44
C ARG A 460 15.30 0.40 10.17
N LYS A 461 16.10 -0.62 9.85
CA LYS A 461 17.56 -0.50 9.81
C LYS A 461 18.08 0.50 8.77
N TYR A 462 17.41 0.60 7.62
CA TYR A 462 17.84 1.45 6.49
C TYR A 462 16.96 2.68 6.32
N LEU A 463 16.30 3.13 7.39
CA LEU A 463 15.39 4.28 7.34
C LEU A 463 16.10 5.57 6.93
N PHE A 464 17.37 5.75 7.31
CA PHE A 464 18.17 6.90 6.90
C PHE A 464 18.43 6.90 5.39
N GLU A 465 18.91 5.79 4.84
CA GLU A 465 19.17 5.62 3.41
C GLU A 465 17.88 5.81 2.62
N HIS A 466 16.77 5.27 3.14
CA HIS A 466 15.44 5.46 2.57
C HIS A 466 15.06 6.93 2.47
N ALA A 467 15.18 7.69 3.57
CA ALA A 467 14.91 9.13 3.57
C ALA A 467 15.86 9.89 2.64
N GLU A 468 17.15 9.54 2.61
CA GLU A 468 18.12 10.16 1.72
C GLU A 468 17.74 9.96 0.24
N ASN A 469 17.19 8.80 -0.14
CA ASN A 469 16.79 8.56 -1.53
C ASN A 469 15.63 9.47 -1.98
N PHE A 470 14.68 9.78 -1.09
CA PHE A 470 13.67 10.80 -1.39
C PHE A 470 14.26 12.20 -1.52
N VAL A 471 15.27 12.53 -0.70
CA VAL A 471 16.02 13.79 -0.86
C VAL A 471 16.73 13.84 -2.22
N LYS A 472 17.40 12.76 -2.63
CA LYS A 472 18.05 12.67 -3.95
C LYS A 472 17.05 12.80 -5.10
N ARG A 473 15.86 12.20 -4.97
CA ARG A 473 14.78 12.33 -5.95
C ARG A 473 14.28 13.76 -6.06
N TYR A 474 14.15 14.47 -4.94
CA TYR A 474 13.85 15.90 -4.94
C TYR A 474 14.96 16.73 -5.58
N GLU A 475 16.24 16.48 -5.25
CA GLU A 475 17.38 17.20 -5.83
C GLU A 475 17.48 17.02 -7.35
N ALA A 476 17.09 15.86 -7.87
CA ALA A 476 17.01 15.61 -9.31
C ALA A 476 15.89 16.42 -10.00
N ASN A 477 14.82 16.76 -9.28
CA ASN A 477 13.64 17.47 -9.78
C ASN A 477 13.13 18.52 -8.78
N PRO A 478 13.90 19.61 -8.51
CA PRO A 478 13.65 20.51 -7.37
C PRO A 478 12.40 21.38 -7.52
N SER A 479 11.83 21.47 -8.72
CA SER A 479 10.56 22.16 -8.97
C SER A 479 9.33 21.32 -8.63
N ASP A 480 9.49 20.02 -8.38
CA ASP A 480 8.39 19.13 -8.00
C ASP A 480 8.10 19.24 -6.51
N ALA A 481 7.00 19.94 -6.18
CA ALA A 481 6.55 20.12 -4.81
C ALA A 481 6.17 18.79 -4.13
N SER A 482 5.71 17.79 -4.89
CA SER A 482 5.39 16.46 -4.36
C SER A 482 6.65 15.73 -3.90
N ASN A 483 7.74 15.80 -4.69
CA ASN A 483 9.02 15.22 -4.28
C ASN A 483 9.59 15.89 -3.03
N LYS A 484 9.45 17.22 -2.92
CA LYS A 484 9.85 17.95 -1.69
C LYS A 484 9.03 17.49 -0.47
N ALA A 485 7.71 17.35 -0.64
CA ALA A 485 6.82 16.91 0.43
C ALA A 485 7.15 15.49 0.91
N ASP A 486 7.50 14.59 -0.01
CA ASP A 486 7.94 13.23 0.34
C ASP A 486 9.28 13.22 1.05
N ALA A 487 10.26 13.98 0.56
CA ALA A 487 11.56 14.08 1.22
C ALA A 487 11.42 14.63 2.65
N LEU A 488 10.62 15.67 2.85
CA LEU A 488 10.31 16.19 4.19
C LEU A 488 9.61 15.15 5.06
N TYR A 489 8.63 14.43 4.52
CA TYR A 489 7.92 13.37 5.22
C TYR A 489 8.89 12.31 5.77
N PHE A 490 9.73 11.71 4.92
CA PHE A 490 10.65 10.66 5.35
C PHE A 490 11.80 11.17 6.23
N VAL A 491 12.33 12.37 5.99
CA VAL A 491 13.36 12.98 6.84
C VAL A 491 12.83 13.24 8.25
N ASN A 492 11.56 13.63 8.39
CA ASN A 492 10.98 13.94 9.70
C ASN A 492 10.80 12.71 10.59
N ILE A 493 10.67 11.50 10.02
CA ILE A 493 10.59 10.23 10.77
C ILE A 493 11.91 9.92 11.50
N LEU A 494 13.05 10.34 10.94
CA LEU A 494 14.37 10.05 11.51
C LEU A 494 14.53 10.64 12.91
N LYS A 495 15.28 9.94 13.77
CA LYS A 495 15.70 10.51 15.05
C LYS A 495 16.65 11.70 14.83
N GLU A 496 16.65 12.63 15.78
CA GLU A 496 17.57 13.77 15.74
C GLU A 496 19.03 13.29 15.68
N SER A 497 19.77 13.80 14.71
CA SER A 497 21.16 13.42 14.43
C SER A 497 21.80 14.42 13.48
N ALA A 498 23.13 14.47 13.46
CA ALA A 498 23.87 15.27 12.46
C ALA A 498 23.51 14.88 11.01
N LYS A 499 23.18 13.59 10.80
CA LYS A 499 22.71 13.06 9.52
C LYS A 499 21.33 13.60 9.13
N LYS A 500 20.36 13.62 10.05
CA LYS A 500 19.03 14.24 9.82
C LYS A 500 19.16 15.73 9.48
N GLU A 501 19.98 16.46 10.23
CA GLU A 501 20.23 17.89 9.97
C GLU A 501 20.90 18.15 8.62
N ALA A 502 21.81 17.27 8.18
CA ALA A 502 22.39 17.34 6.85
C ALA A 502 21.33 17.14 5.74
N LEU A 503 20.38 16.21 5.93
CA LEU A 503 19.27 16.03 4.99
C LEU A 503 18.32 17.23 5.00
N LYS A 504 17.97 17.78 6.16
CA LYS A 504 17.12 19.00 6.26
C LYS A 504 17.73 20.18 5.50
N LYS A 505 19.05 20.38 5.58
CA LYS A 505 19.75 21.45 4.84
C LYS A 505 19.68 21.29 3.32
N ARG A 506 19.61 20.06 2.81
CA ARG A 506 19.45 19.77 1.36
C ARG A 506 18.03 20.07 0.86
N LEU A 507 17.07 20.30 1.76
CA LEU A 507 15.66 20.61 1.45
C LEU A 507 15.31 22.09 1.61
N GLN A 508 16.26 22.92 2.05
CA GLN A 508 16.13 24.39 2.10
C GLN A 508 16.38 24.95 0.72
#